data_AF-A0AAN6P3X0-F1
#
_entry.id   AF-A0AAN6P3X0-F1
#
_cell.length_a   1.000
_cell.length_b   1.000
_cell.length_c   1.000
_cell.angle_alpha   90.00
_cell.angle_beta   90.00
_cell.angle_gamma   90.00
#
_symmetry.space_group_name_H-M   'P 1'
#
loop_
_entity.id
_entity.type
_entity.pdbx_description
1 polymer ?
#
loop_
_entity_poly.entity_id
_entity_poly.type
_entity_poly.pdbx_seq_one_letter_code
_entity_poly.pdbx_strand_id
1 'polypeptide(L)'
;MTTVAALGARRHVAHPWHYTKVASIYSEDCTLQRFQTADDFVISNGFSVAYYLRGIDFDLGQVEATFYAAPEDQGWNFDFILGPQRRSLYKSGRKISWDLQEAMVNEDGSVSQVYVCKHDDWRWKNPDGTPMTERDGIIELVWLPATQA
;
A
#
# COMPACT_ATOMS: atom_id res chain seq x y z
N MET A 1 -34.80 0.64 3.77
CA MET A 1 -34.49 -0.80 3.54
C MET A 1 -32.99 -0.92 3.50
N THR A 2 -32.37 -1.33 4.61
CA THR A 2 -30.93 -1.49 4.72
C THR A 2 -30.59 -2.89 4.24
N THR A 3 -29.97 -3.00 3.07
CA THR A 3 -29.37 -4.26 2.64
C THR A 3 -28.09 -4.45 3.45
N VAL A 4 -28.16 -5.26 4.50
CA VAL A 4 -26.96 -5.82 5.13
C VAL A 4 -26.49 -6.95 4.22
N ALA A 5 -25.55 -6.63 3.32
CA ALA A 5 -24.78 -7.64 2.63
C ALA A 5 -23.75 -8.18 3.63
N ALA A 6 -23.97 -9.40 4.11
CA ALA A 6 -22.92 -10.18 4.76
C ALA A 6 -21.84 -10.50 3.71
N LEU A 7 -20.84 -9.63 3.59
CA LEU A 7 -19.72 -9.82 2.68
C LEU A 7 -18.64 -10.63 3.42
N GLY A 8 -18.60 -11.93 3.14
CA GLY A 8 -17.46 -12.76 3.44
C GLY A 8 -16.18 -12.17 2.86
N ALA A 9 -15.09 -12.24 3.63
CA ALA A 9 -13.72 -11.86 3.26
C ALA A 9 -13.61 -10.54 2.47
N ARG A 10 -13.30 -9.42 3.16
CA ARG A 10 -12.83 -8.17 2.52
C ARG A 10 -11.58 -8.48 1.69
N ARG A 11 -11.76 -8.89 0.44
CA ARG A 11 -10.71 -8.99 -0.57
C ARG A 11 -10.66 -7.62 -1.25
N HIS A 12 -9.52 -6.95 -1.06
CA HIS A 12 -9.03 -5.75 -1.76
C HIS A 12 -10.11 -4.76 -2.27
N VAL A 13 -10.41 -3.73 -1.47
CA VAL A 13 -11.15 -2.54 -1.96
C VAL A 13 -10.14 -1.64 -2.68
N ALA A 14 -10.42 -1.32 -3.94
CA ALA A 14 -9.62 -0.38 -4.71
C ALA A 14 -10.34 0.97 -4.82
N HIS A 15 -9.55 2.04 -4.88
CA HIS A 15 -10.05 3.41 -4.99
C HIS A 15 -9.53 4.11 -6.28
N PRO A 16 -9.81 3.60 -7.50
CA PRO A 16 -9.16 4.06 -8.73
C PRO A 16 -9.26 5.57 -8.97
N TRP A 17 -10.40 6.19 -8.63
CA TRP A 17 -10.61 7.63 -8.74
C TRP A 17 -9.68 8.45 -7.84
N HIS A 18 -9.28 7.91 -6.69
CA HIS A 18 -8.36 8.57 -5.77
C HIS A 18 -6.89 8.34 -6.17
N TYR A 19 -6.59 7.22 -6.84
CA TYR A 19 -5.22 6.83 -7.22
C TYR A 19 -4.59 7.86 -8.15
N THR A 20 -5.38 8.38 -9.09
CA THR A 20 -4.91 9.21 -10.19
C THR A 20 -4.90 10.71 -9.87
N LYS A 21 -5.41 11.16 -8.72
CA LYS A 21 -5.55 12.60 -8.45
C LYS A 21 -4.23 13.37 -8.47
N VAL A 22 -3.13 12.74 -8.06
CA VAL A 22 -1.79 13.35 -8.09
C VAL A 22 -1.32 13.63 -9.53
N ALA A 23 -1.81 12.86 -10.51
CA ALA A 23 -1.49 13.11 -11.91
C ALA A 23 -1.96 14.49 -12.40
N SER A 24 -2.96 15.09 -11.75
CA SER A 24 -3.48 16.43 -12.12
C SER A 24 -2.47 17.56 -11.91
N ILE A 25 -1.43 17.37 -11.08
CA ILE A 25 -0.46 18.41 -10.72
C ILE A 25 0.97 18.11 -11.17
N TYR A 26 1.21 16.91 -11.73
CA TYR A 26 2.54 16.47 -12.14
C TYR A 26 2.53 15.84 -13.54
N SER A 27 2.17 14.55 -13.64
CA SER A 27 2.02 13.78 -14.88
C SER A 27 1.26 12.49 -14.58
N GLU A 28 0.63 11.87 -15.57
CA GLU A 28 0.02 10.54 -15.45
C GLU A 28 1.03 9.47 -15.02
N ASP A 29 2.30 9.63 -15.38
CA ASP A 29 3.40 8.70 -15.09
C ASP A 29 3.65 8.49 -13.60
N CYS A 30 3.23 9.43 -12.74
CA CYS A 30 3.44 9.33 -11.30
C CYS A 30 2.47 8.35 -10.62
N THR A 31 1.42 7.90 -11.32
CA THR A 31 0.42 6.98 -10.77
C THR A 31 1.08 5.65 -10.43
N LEU A 32 0.97 5.21 -9.17
CA LEU A 32 1.65 4.01 -8.64
C LEU A 32 3.19 4.06 -8.67
N GLN A 33 3.79 5.20 -8.99
CA GLN A 33 5.23 5.39 -8.84
C GLN A 33 5.63 5.20 -7.37
N ARG A 34 6.79 4.56 -7.14
CA ARG A 34 7.29 4.23 -5.82
C ARG A 34 8.42 5.16 -5.41
N PHE A 35 8.35 5.70 -4.21
CA PHE A 35 9.37 6.51 -3.57
C PHE A 35 9.86 5.80 -2.32
N GLN A 36 11.17 5.68 -2.17
CA GLN A 36 11.79 5.17 -0.95
C GLN A 36 12.35 6.34 -0.14
N THR A 37 12.07 6.36 1.15
CA THR A 37 12.60 7.36 2.07
C THR A 37 13.81 6.83 2.84
N ALA A 38 14.55 7.72 3.51
CA ALA A 38 15.73 7.34 4.30
C ALA A 38 15.37 6.58 5.59
N ASP A 39 14.12 6.70 6.04
CA ASP A 39 13.55 6.10 7.24
C ASP A 39 12.72 4.84 6.92
N ASP A 40 13.09 4.11 5.86
CA ASP A 40 12.50 2.82 5.50
C ASP A 40 10.99 2.84 5.20
N PHE A 41 10.47 3.96 4.71
CA PHE A 41 9.16 4.00 4.08
C PHE A 41 9.27 3.77 2.57
N VAL A 42 8.27 3.09 2.04
CA VAL A 42 8.00 3.02 0.60
C VAL A 42 6.61 3.57 0.36
N ILE A 43 6.55 4.71 -0.31
CA ILE A 43 5.31 5.36 -0.74
C ILE A 43 5.02 4.86 -2.14
N SER A 44 3.91 4.15 -2.31
CA SER A 44 3.36 3.80 -3.62
C SER A 44 2.25 4.79 -3.91
N ASN A 45 2.54 5.79 -4.74
CA ASN A 45 1.65 6.93 -4.97
C ASN A 45 0.25 6.47 -5.35
N GLY A 46 -0.75 6.94 -4.60
CA GLY A 46 -2.14 6.59 -4.84
C GLY A 46 -2.49 5.14 -4.48
N PHE A 47 -1.67 4.39 -3.75
CA PHE A 47 -2.05 3.03 -3.33
C PHE A 47 -1.79 2.79 -1.84
N SER A 48 -0.55 2.91 -1.40
CA SER A 48 -0.19 2.65 -0.01
C SER A 48 1.07 3.37 0.44
N VAL A 49 1.20 3.51 1.75
CA VAL A 49 2.45 3.87 2.42
C VAL A 49 2.86 2.68 3.27
N ALA A 50 4.01 2.08 3.00
CA ALA A 50 4.52 0.94 3.76
C ALA A 50 5.75 1.33 4.57
N TYR A 51 5.80 0.90 5.82
CA TYR A 51 6.94 1.07 6.71
C TYR A 51 7.59 -0.28 7.01
N TYR A 52 8.91 -0.35 6.88
CA TYR A 52 9.69 -1.56 7.12
C TYR A 52 10.53 -1.42 8.41
N LEU A 53 9.98 -1.87 9.53
CA LEU A 53 10.52 -1.65 10.89
C LEU A 53 11.95 -2.19 11.11
N ARG A 54 12.40 -3.11 10.27
CA ARG A 54 13.73 -3.74 10.35
C ARG A 54 14.61 -3.41 9.16
N GLY A 55 14.33 -2.30 8.49
CA GLY A 55 15.00 -1.92 7.26
C GLY A 55 14.54 -2.72 6.04
N ILE A 56 14.98 -2.25 4.88
CA ILE A 56 14.76 -2.86 3.58
C ILE A 56 16.04 -3.63 3.19
N ASP A 57 16.01 -4.95 3.32
CA ASP A 57 17.11 -5.88 3.01
C ASP A 57 16.81 -6.78 1.80
N PHE A 58 15.83 -6.39 0.97
CA PHE A 58 15.33 -7.14 -0.18
C PHE A 58 15.22 -6.26 -1.42
N ASP A 59 15.10 -6.89 -2.58
CA ASP A 59 14.95 -6.19 -3.85
C ASP A 59 13.55 -5.58 -3.98
N LEU A 60 13.47 -4.25 -4.06
CA LEU A 60 12.23 -3.50 -4.27
C LEU A 60 11.71 -3.62 -5.71
N GLY A 61 12.55 -4.04 -6.67
CA GLY A 61 12.14 -4.37 -8.03
C GLY A 61 11.22 -5.58 -8.11
N GLN A 62 11.25 -6.46 -7.08
CA GLN A 62 10.46 -7.69 -7.04
C GLN A 62 9.07 -7.49 -6.42
N VAL A 63 8.08 -8.16 -7.02
CA VAL A 63 6.74 -8.28 -6.45
C VAL A 63 6.79 -9.17 -5.20
N GLU A 64 6.05 -8.79 -4.16
CA GLU A 64 5.94 -9.60 -2.95
C GLU A 64 5.08 -10.85 -3.19
N ALA A 65 5.55 -12.02 -2.75
CA ALA A 65 4.86 -13.30 -2.91
C ALA A 65 3.63 -13.43 -2.01
N THR A 66 2.61 -12.62 -2.25
CA THR A 66 1.33 -12.65 -1.53
C THR A 66 0.27 -13.49 -2.23
N PHE A 67 0.50 -13.85 -3.49
CA PHE A 67 -0.37 -14.70 -4.29
C PHE A 67 0.19 -16.12 -4.33
N TYR A 68 -0.68 -17.11 -4.14
CA TYR A 68 -0.33 -18.52 -4.27
C TYR A 68 -1.12 -19.09 -5.44
N ALA A 69 -0.46 -19.85 -6.31
CA ALA A 69 -1.15 -20.48 -7.42
C ALA A 69 -2.04 -21.63 -6.89
N ALA A 70 -3.28 -21.68 -7.37
CA ALA A 70 -4.16 -22.82 -7.17
C ALA A 70 -4.20 -23.67 -8.47
N PRO A 71 -4.26 -25.01 -8.40
CA PRO A 71 -4.36 -25.84 -7.20
C PRO A 71 -3.02 -26.17 -6.54
N GLU A 72 -1.91 -26.15 -7.29
CA GLU A 72 -0.56 -26.42 -6.78
C GLU A 72 0.34 -25.19 -6.96
N ASP A 73 0.90 -24.74 -5.86
CA ASP A 73 1.92 -23.70 -5.82
C ASP A 73 3.31 -24.34 -5.91
N GLN A 74 3.94 -24.24 -7.07
CA GLN A 74 5.28 -24.74 -7.35
C GLN A 74 6.34 -23.65 -7.07
N GLY A 75 5.94 -22.48 -6.58
CA GLY A 75 6.82 -21.36 -6.27
C GLY A 75 7.25 -20.52 -7.48
N TRP A 76 7.11 -21.03 -8.71
CA TRP A 76 7.48 -20.34 -9.96
C TRP A 76 6.29 -20.09 -10.90
N ASN A 77 5.06 -20.42 -10.50
CA ASN A 77 3.88 -20.38 -11.38
C ASN A 77 3.62 -19.00 -12.00
N PHE A 78 4.02 -17.92 -11.32
CA PHE A 78 3.82 -16.54 -11.78
C PHE A 78 5.11 -15.88 -12.29
N ASP A 79 6.25 -16.56 -12.25
CA ASP A 79 7.55 -15.99 -12.57
C ASP A 79 7.64 -15.56 -14.04
N PHE A 80 6.93 -16.23 -14.94
CA PHE A 80 6.87 -15.85 -16.36
C PHE A 80 6.26 -14.45 -16.60
N ILE A 81 5.36 -14.00 -15.72
CA ILE A 81 4.66 -12.70 -15.87
C ILE A 81 5.25 -11.65 -14.92
N LEU A 82 5.46 -12.02 -13.66
CA LEU A 82 5.86 -11.10 -12.59
C LEU A 82 7.37 -11.08 -12.34
N GLY A 83 8.11 -12.00 -12.95
CA GLY A 83 9.49 -12.30 -12.57
C GLY A 83 9.58 -13.01 -11.22
N PRO A 84 10.80 -13.33 -10.77
CA PRO A 84 11.02 -13.90 -9.44
C PRO A 84 10.44 -13.00 -8.35
N GLN A 85 9.61 -13.57 -7.49
CA GLN A 85 8.97 -12.83 -6.39
C GLN A 85 9.83 -12.83 -5.13
N ARG A 86 9.79 -11.73 -4.38
CA ARG A 86 10.43 -11.67 -3.06
C ARG A 86 9.56 -12.34 -2.01
N ARG A 87 10.19 -12.83 -0.94
CA ARG A 87 9.51 -13.46 0.20
C ARG A 87 8.44 -12.54 0.79
N SER A 88 7.27 -13.13 1.07
CA SER A 88 6.18 -12.46 1.78
C SER A 88 6.59 -12.04 3.19
N LEU A 89 6.20 -10.82 3.57
CA LEU A 89 6.33 -10.27 4.91
C LEU A 89 5.01 -10.33 5.70
N TYR A 90 3.99 -11.01 5.16
CA TYR A 90 2.72 -11.25 5.83
C TYR A 90 2.93 -11.86 7.22
N LYS A 91 2.39 -11.20 8.27
CA LYS A 91 2.50 -11.63 9.68
C LYS A 91 3.93 -11.86 10.18
N SER A 92 4.90 -11.18 9.59
CA SER A 92 6.32 -11.33 9.96
C SER A 92 6.77 -10.40 11.09
N GLY A 93 5.97 -9.41 11.48
CA GLY A 93 6.42 -8.32 12.36
C GLY A 93 7.40 -7.34 11.70
N ARG A 94 7.59 -7.39 10.37
CA ARG A 94 8.60 -6.57 9.66
C ARG A 94 8.03 -5.44 8.80
N LYS A 95 6.72 -5.44 8.54
CA LYS A 95 6.06 -4.50 7.63
C LYS A 95 4.72 -4.08 8.21
N ILE A 96 4.41 -2.79 8.12
CA ILE A 96 3.07 -2.23 8.33
C ILE A 96 2.74 -1.39 7.10
N SER A 97 1.48 -1.38 6.66
CA SER A 97 1.06 -0.58 5.51
C SER A 97 -0.25 0.14 5.79
N TRP A 98 -0.28 1.41 5.43
CA TRP A 98 -1.49 2.23 5.37
C TRP A 98 -2.00 2.21 3.94
N ASP A 99 -3.30 1.92 3.77
CA ASP A 99 -3.94 1.85 2.46
C ASP A 99 -4.69 3.15 2.17
N LEU A 100 -4.63 3.63 0.93
CA LEU A 100 -5.32 4.84 0.51
C LEU A 100 -6.82 4.69 0.75
N GLN A 101 -7.43 5.67 1.43
CA GLN A 101 -8.87 5.76 1.61
C GLN A 101 -9.47 6.89 0.78
N GLU A 102 -8.77 8.02 0.70
CA GLU A 102 -9.27 9.21 0.06
C GLU A 102 -8.13 10.05 -0.52
N ALA A 103 -8.46 10.85 -1.52
CA ALA A 103 -7.61 11.86 -2.09
C ALA A 103 -8.46 13.05 -2.54
N MET A 104 -7.94 14.27 -2.43
CA MET A 104 -8.62 15.51 -2.79
C MET A 104 -7.66 16.47 -3.49
N VAL A 105 -8.15 17.14 -4.54
CA VAL A 105 -7.47 18.31 -5.10
C VAL A 105 -7.97 19.51 -4.31
N ASN A 106 -7.06 20.22 -3.67
CA ASN A 106 -7.35 21.35 -2.79
C ASN A 106 -7.50 22.63 -3.62
N GLU A 107 -8.08 23.67 -3.01
CA GLU A 107 -8.31 24.97 -3.68
C GLU A 107 -7.02 25.66 -4.09
N ASP A 108 -5.92 25.43 -3.38
CA ASP A 108 -4.58 25.96 -3.67
C ASP A 108 -3.84 25.16 -4.77
N GLY A 109 -4.49 24.15 -5.35
CA GLY A 109 -3.92 23.29 -6.37
C GLY A 109 -3.00 22.19 -5.82
N SER A 110 -2.87 22.03 -4.50
CA SER A 110 -2.23 20.86 -3.90
C SER A 110 -3.14 19.63 -3.95
N VAL A 111 -2.56 18.44 -3.76
CA VAL A 111 -3.33 17.19 -3.65
C VAL A 111 -3.07 16.54 -2.29
N SER A 112 -4.10 16.38 -1.48
CA SER A 112 -4.04 15.60 -0.24
C SER A 112 -4.43 14.14 -0.50
N GLN A 113 -3.69 13.20 0.06
CA GLN A 113 -4.00 11.77 0.08
C GLN A 113 -4.01 11.26 1.52
N VAL A 114 -5.09 10.59 1.92
CA VAL A 114 -5.27 10.05 3.28
C VAL A 114 -5.17 8.53 3.24
N TYR A 115 -4.28 7.99 4.06
CA TYR A 115 -3.99 6.58 4.20
C TYR A 115 -4.29 6.10 5.61
N VAL A 116 -4.88 4.92 5.73
CA VAL A 116 -5.29 4.38 7.03
C VAL A 116 -4.73 2.97 7.22
N CYS A 117 -4.21 2.72 8.42
CA CYS A 117 -3.88 1.39 8.92
C CYS A 117 -4.69 1.15 10.19
N LYS A 118 -5.53 0.11 10.20
CA LYS A 118 -6.30 -0.25 11.40
C LYS A 118 -5.44 -1.01 12.39
N HIS A 119 -5.66 -0.79 13.68
CA HIS A 119 -4.91 -1.48 14.74
C HIS A 119 -5.13 -2.99 14.72
N ASP A 120 -6.29 -3.44 14.24
CA ASP A 120 -6.69 -4.83 14.14
C ASP A 120 -6.49 -5.42 12.73
N ASP A 121 -5.69 -4.75 11.88
CA ASP A 121 -5.40 -5.24 10.54
C ASP A 121 -4.78 -6.65 10.59
N TRP A 122 -5.49 -7.61 10.02
CA TRP A 122 -5.14 -9.03 10.07
C TRP A 122 -3.80 -9.36 9.39
N ARG A 123 -3.29 -8.47 8.52
CA ARG A 123 -2.01 -8.62 7.82
C ARG A 123 -0.82 -8.27 8.71
N TRP A 124 -0.99 -7.26 9.57
CA TRP A 124 0.09 -6.63 10.33
C TRP A 124 0.12 -7.18 11.75
N LYS A 125 0.65 -8.40 11.86
CA LYS A 125 0.84 -9.12 13.12
C LYS A 125 2.31 -9.48 13.32
N ASN A 126 2.69 -9.55 14.58
CA ASN A 126 3.93 -10.18 14.99
C ASN A 126 3.88 -11.70 14.77
N PRO A 127 5.03 -12.39 14.78
CA PRO A 127 5.08 -13.86 14.61
C PRO A 127 4.29 -14.64 15.67
N ASP A 128 4.11 -14.07 16.86
CA ASP A 128 3.29 -14.62 17.95
C ASP A 128 1.77 -14.37 17.76
N GLY A 129 1.40 -13.65 16.69
CA GLY A 129 0.02 -13.34 16.34
C GLY A 129 -0.54 -12.09 17.01
N THR A 130 0.23 -11.36 17.84
CA THR A 130 -0.24 -10.10 18.40
C THR A 130 -0.30 -9.03 17.31
N PRO A 131 -1.20 -8.04 17.42
CA PRO A 131 -1.17 -6.85 16.56
C PRO A 131 0.18 -6.15 16.63
N MET A 132 0.61 -5.55 15.52
CA MET A 132 1.83 -4.73 15.48
C MET A 132 1.61 -3.31 16.00
N THR A 133 0.36 -2.84 16.07
CA THR A 133 0.01 -1.53 16.64
C THR A 133 -1.15 -1.65 17.62
N GLU A 134 -1.19 -0.76 18.61
CA GLU A 134 -2.30 -0.69 19.57
C GLU A 134 -3.40 0.29 19.15
N ARG A 135 -3.12 1.12 18.15
CA ARG A 135 -3.99 2.21 17.68
C ARG A 135 -4.06 2.24 16.17
N ASP A 136 -5.17 2.78 15.68
CA ASP A 136 -5.32 3.13 14.27
C ASP A 136 -4.28 4.19 13.91
N GLY A 137 -3.63 4.01 12.76
CA GLY A 137 -2.71 4.97 12.18
C GLY A 137 -3.34 5.68 11.00
N ILE A 138 -3.06 6.98 10.87
CA ILE A 138 -3.47 7.81 9.73
C ILE A 138 -2.21 8.53 9.23
N ILE A 139 -2.01 8.51 7.92
CA ILE A 139 -0.97 9.29 7.24
C ILE A 139 -1.67 10.17 6.21
N GLU A 140 -1.36 11.46 6.22
CA GLU A 140 -1.71 12.38 5.15
C GLU A 140 -0.45 12.74 4.36
N LEU A 141 -0.50 12.55 3.04
CA LEU A 141 0.52 13.01 2.11
C LEU A 141 -0.05 14.18 1.32
N VAL A 142 0.63 15.32 1.38
CA VAL A 142 0.27 16.53 0.64
C VAL A 142 1.28 16.74 -0.48
N TRP A 143 0.80 16.66 -1.71
CA TRP A 143 1.58 16.91 -2.91
C TRP A 143 1.43 18.37 -3.32
N LEU A 144 2.53 19.08 -3.36
CA LEU A 144 2.55 20.49 -3.74
C LEU A 144 2.64 20.61 -5.27
N PRO A 145 1.92 21.57 -5.88
CA PRO A 145 2.11 21.86 -7.30
C PRO A 145 3.54 22.34 -7.51
N ALA A 146 4.13 21.99 -8.66
CA ALA A 146 5.43 22.54 -9.04
C ALA A 146 5.31 24.07 -9.05
N THR A 147 6.09 24.75 -8.20
CA THR A 147 6.21 26.21 -8.29
C THR A 147 6.75 26.52 -9.67
N GLN A 148 6.03 27.30 -10.48
CA GLN A 148 6.61 27.86 -11.70
C GLN A 148 7.81 28.72 -11.27
N ALA A 149 9.02 28.21 -11.49
CA ALA A 149 10.26 28.96 -11.33
C ALA A 149 10.43 29.98 -12.47
#